data_AF-A0A3D2B4Z8-F1
#
_entry.id   AF-A0A3D2B4Z8-F1
#
_cell.length_a   1.000
_cell.length_b   1.000
_cell.length_c   1.000
_cell.angle_alpha   90.00
_cell.angle_beta   90.00
_cell.angle_gamma   90.00
#
_symmetry.space_group_name_H-M   'P 1'
#
loop_
_entity.id
_entity.type
_entity.pdbx_description
1 polymer ?
#
loop_
_entity_poly.entity_id
_entity_poly.type
_entity_poly.pdbx_seq_one_letter_code
_entity_poly.pdbx_strand_id
1 'polypeptide(L)'
;MIVREVFDNGLRLITEAMPHVRSISLGVWIARGSRHEDPGQSGISHFIEHMLFKGSASRSAQEIAQAIDSIGGQVDAFTAKEYAGYYVKVLDSHLPAAFDILSDLILHPSFREKDVEREKKVVLEEIKMVEDIPDDLVHEIFTANFWAGHPLSRPILGSRESVKGITSGTLRDFFGSVYVARNLVISVAGNLEHR
;
A
#
# COMPACT_ATOMS: atom_id res chain seq x y z
N MET A 1 23.82 -4.73 11.06
CA MET A 1 23.68 -6.16 10.67
C MET A 1 22.19 -6.39 10.43
N ILE A 2 21.83 -7.00 9.31
CA ILE A 2 20.43 -7.28 8.97
C ILE A 2 20.03 -8.61 9.62
N VAL A 3 18.96 -8.61 10.40
CA VAL A 3 18.38 -9.79 11.05
C VAL A 3 17.04 -10.11 10.41
N ARG A 4 16.79 -11.40 10.17
CA ARG A 4 15.54 -11.91 9.61
C ARG A 4 14.93 -12.94 10.53
N GLU A 5 13.64 -12.78 10.81
CA GLU A 5 12.81 -13.74 11.52
C GLU A 5 11.59 -14.12 10.67
N VAL A 6 11.14 -15.37 10.80
CA VAL A 6 9.93 -15.87 10.14
C VAL A 6 9.05 -16.49 11.22
N PHE A 7 7.86 -15.93 11.40
CA PHE A 7 6.87 -16.43 12.35
C PHE A 7 6.14 -17.66 11.81
N ASP A 8 5.51 -18.43 12.71
CA ASP A 8 4.80 -19.68 12.36
C ASP A 8 3.68 -19.48 11.31
N ASN A 9 3.06 -18.29 11.27
CA ASN A 9 2.03 -17.93 10.29
C ASN A 9 2.60 -17.51 8.91
N GLY A 10 3.93 -17.54 8.74
CA GLY A 10 4.64 -17.16 7.52
C GLY A 10 4.93 -15.66 7.37
N LEU A 11 4.56 -14.83 8.35
CA LEU A 11 4.96 -13.42 8.39
C LEU A 11 6.47 -13.33 8.53
N ARG A 12 7.08 -12.41 7.78
CA ARG A 12 8.53 -12.20 7.79
C ARG A 12 8.83 -10.84 8.41
N LEU A 13 9.75 -10.81 9.37
CA LEU A 13 10.30 -9.58 9.95
C LEU A 13 11.76 -9.46 9.53
N ILE A 14 12.12 -8.30 8.99
CA ILE A 14 13.49 -7.94 8.63
C ILE A 14 13.82 -6.66 9.39
N THR A 15 14.94 -6.66 10.11
CA THR A 15 15.38 -5.49 10.86
C THR A 15 16.83 -5.16 10.56
N GLU A 16 17.15 -3.87 10.50
CA GLU A 16 18.52 -3.36 10.48
C GLU A 16 18.72 -2.35 11.60
N ALA A 17 19.41 -2.78 12.66
CA ALA A 17 19.76 -1.90 13.77
C ALA A 17 20.89 -0.92 13.38
N MET A 18 20.62 0.36 13.54
CA MET A 18 21.49 1.50 13.25
C MET A 18 21.56 2.40 14.49
N PRO A 19 22.35 2.05 15.53
CA PRO A 19 22.33 2.75 16.83
C PRO A 19 22.84 4.20 16.79
N HIS A 20 23.38 4.64 15.65
CA HIS A 20 23.95 5.97 15.45
C HIS A 20 22.97 6.98 14.85
N VAL A 21 21.78 6.54 14.38
CA VAL A 21 20.72 7.45 13.92
C VAL A 21 19.70 7.70 15.05
N ARG A 22 18.85 8.71 14.90
CA ARG A 22 17.76 9.03 15.85
C ARG A 22 16.37 8.85 15.23
N SER A 23 16.31 8.17 14.10
CA SER A 23 15.10 7.91 13.33
C SER A 23 14.94 6.43 13.03
N ILE A 24 13.72 6.06 12.66
CA ILE A 24 13.35 4.72 12.22
C ILE A 24 12.45 4.85 11.00
N SER A 25 12.72 4.00 10.01
CA SER A 25 11.82 3.71 8.89
C SER A 25 11.21 2.34 9.11
N LEU A 26 9.88 2.28 9.21
CA LEU A 26 9.07 1.08 9.32
C LEU A 26 8.25 0.92 8.05
N GLY A 27 8.24 -0.26 7.44
CA GLY A 27 7.43 -0.53 6.25
C GLY A 27 6.81 -1.91 6.27
N VAL A 28 5.59 -2.01 5.73
CA VAL A 28 4.89 -3.26 5.43
C VAL A 28 4.88 -3.43 3.91
N TRP A 29 5.52 -4.50 3.45
CA TRP A 29 5.65 -4.84 2.04
C TRP A 29 4.75 -6.02 1.73
N ILE A 30 3.91 -5.86 0.70
CA ILE A 30 2.98 -6.87 0.23
C ILE A 30 3.61 -7.44 -1.04
N ALA A 31 3.90 -8.73 -1.08
CA ALA A 31 4.42 -9.42 -2.28
C ALA A 31 3.33 -9.69 -3.32
N ARG A 32 2.43 -8.71 -3.52
CA ARG A 32 1.35 -8.68 -4.50
C ARG A 32 1.20 -7.24 -5.00
N GLY A 33 0.80 -7.12 -6.26
CA GLY A 33 0.63 -5.86 -7.00
C GLY A 33 -0.18 -6.14 -8.26
N SER A 34 -0.23 -5.20 -9.21
CA SER A 34 -1.20 -5.28 -10.32
C SER A 34 -1.08 -6.51 -11.26
N ARG A 35 0.09 -7.13 -11.32
CA ARG A 35 0.32 -8.42 -12.00
C ARG A 35 -0.56 -9.54 -11.44
N HIS A 36 -0.90 -9.47 -10.16
CA HIS A 36 -1.61 -10.53 -9.45
C HIS A 36 -3.13 -10.37 -9.50
N GLU A 37 -3.61 -9.34 -10.19
CA GLU A 37 -5.04 -9.06 -10.33
C GLU A 37 -5.69 -9.94 -11.39
N ASP A 38 -6.97 -10.19 -11.22
CA ASP A 38 -7.79 -10.74 -12.30
C ASP A 38 -8.12 -9.65 -13.32
N PRO A 39 -8.37 -10.01 -14.60
CA PRO A 39 -8.70 -9.03 -15.64
C PRO A 39 -9.88 -8.11 -15.29
N GLY A 40 -10.88 -8.63 -14.58
CA GLY A 40 -12.06 -7.86 -14.14
C GLY A 40 -11.81 -6.95 -12.92
N GLN A 41 -10.64 -7.04 -12.30
CA GLN A 41 -10.26 -6.30 -11.09
C GLN A 41 -9.01 -5.43 -11.31
N SER A 42 -8.67 -5.11 -12.55
CA SER A 42 -7.48 -4.30 -12.84
C SER A 42 -7.51 -2.98 -12.07
N GLY A 43 -6.41 -2.66 -11.40
CA GLY A 43 -6.27 -1.46 -10.57
C GLY A 43 -6.73 -1.61 -9.13
N ILE A 44 -7.26 -2.77 -8.72
CA ILE A 44 -7.74 -2.98 -7.35
C ILE A 44 -6.63 -2.87 -6.30
N SER A 45 -5.38 -3.25 -6.61
CA SER A 45 -4.25 -3.15 -5.68
C SER A 45 -3.95 -1.69 -5.34
N HIS A 46 -3.88 -0.85 -6.37
CA HIS A 46 -3.70 0.60 -6.23
C HIS A 46 -4.92 1.24 -5.55
N PHE A 47 -6.12 0.80 -5.88
CA PHE A 47 -7.32 1.30 -5.22
C PHE A 47 -7.34 0.98 -3.72
N ILE A 48 -6.90 -0.22 -3.32
CA ILE A 48 -6.77 -0.59 -1.92
C ILE A 48 -5.75 0.30 -1.22
N GLU A 49 -4.60 0.58 -1.85
CA GLU A 49 -3.61 1.54 -1.34
C GLU A 49 -4.25 2.86 -0.91
N HIS A 50 -5.03 3.50 -1.79
CA HIS A 50 -5.77 4.71 -1.46
C HIS A 50 -6.74 4.52 -0.30
N MET A 51 -7.51 3.43 -0.35
CA MET A 51 -8.59 3.17 0.59
C MET A 51 -8.10 2.91 2.01
N LEU A 52 -6.88 2.39 2.18
CA LEU A 52 -6.26 2.20 3.49
C LEU A 52 -6.08 3.54 4.24
N PHE A 53 -5.79 4.62 3.52
CA PHE A 53 -5.69 5.97 4.09
C PHE A 53 -7.03 6.67 4.32
N LYS A 54 -8.16 6.10 3.87
CA LYS A 54 -9.49 6.69 4.11
C LYS A 54 -10.06 6.36 5.49
N GLY A 55 -9.37 5.54 6.27
CA GLY A 55 -9.72 5.26 7.66
C GLY A 55 -9.80 3.77 7.95
N SER A 56 -9.51 3.44 9.20
CA SER A 56 -9.59 2.11 9.77
C SER A 56 -10.90 1.93 10.57
N ALA A 57 -11.02 0.79 11.26
CA ALA A 57 -12.07 0.54 12.23
C ALA A 57 -11.99 1.47 13.46
N SER A 58 -10.78 1.94 13.81
CA SER A 58 -10.54 2.72 15.03
C SER A 58 -10.21 4.19 14.78
N ARG A 59 -9.87 4.57 13.53
CA ARG A 59 -9.45 5.93 13.17
C ARG A 59 -10.04 6.38 11.83
N SER A 60 -10.49 7.62 11.77
CA SER A 60 -10.77 8.33 10.53
C SER A 60 -9.49 8.67 9.77
N ALA A 61 -9.62 9.01 8.48
CA ALA A 61 -8.51 9.51 7.67
C ALA A 61 -7.81 10.71 8.31
N GLN A 62 -8.59 11.63 8.90
CA GLN A 62 -8.07 12.82 9.57
C GLN A 62 -7.29 12.45 10.83
N GLU A 63 -7.79 11.52 11.64
CA GLU A 63 -7.08 11.07 12.85
C GLU A 63 -5.77 10.34 12.51
N ILE A 64 -5.74 9.55 11.44
CA ILE A 64 -4.49 8.93 10.94
C ILE A 64 -3.48 10.02 10.57
N ALA A 65 -3.89 11.00 9.76
CA ALA A 65 -3.01 12.09 9.34
C ALA A 65 -2.49 12.89 10.54
N GLN A 66 -3.39 13.32 11.44
CA GLN A 66 -3.03 14.07 12.64
C GLN A 66 -2.10 13.28 13.57
N ALA A 67 -2.32 11.98 13.73
CA ALA A 67 -1.47 11.15 14.57
C ALA A 67 -0.02 11.10 14.06
N ILE A 68 0.17 10.94 12.74
CA ILE A 68 1.50 10.95 12.11
C ILE A 68 2.13 12.35 12.14
N ASP A 69 1.37 13.39 11.81
CA ASP A 69 1.88 14.78 11.80
C ASP A 69 2.31 15.22 13.20
N SER A 70 1.57 14.82 14.24
CA SER A 70 1.85 15.21 15.64
C SER A 70 3.19 14.69 16.17
N ILE A 71 3.72 13.62 15.58
CA ILE A 71 5.02 13.02 15.92
C ILE A 71 6.12 13.38 14.92
N GLY A 72 5.85 14.34 14.01
CA GLY A 72 6.75 14.74 12.93
C GLY A 72 7.06 13.63 11.94
N GLY A 73 6.16 12.65 11.83
CA GLY A 73 6.33 11.49 10.97
C GLY A 73 6.05 11.80 9.50
N GLN A 74 6.56 10.94 8.63
CA GLN A 74 6.21 10.91 7.21
C GLN A 74 5.62 9.54 6.92
N VAL A 75 4.38 9.48 6.46
CA VAL A 75 3.71 8.25 6.04
C VAL A 75 3.42 8.33 4.56
N ASP A 76 3.61 7.22 3.86
CA ASP A 76 3.36 7.14 2.43
C ASP A 76 3.14 5.68 2.02
N ALA A 77 2.64 5.49 0.81
CA ALA A 77 2.47 4.19 0.20
C ALA A 77 2.69 4.23 -1.31
N PHE A 78 2.86 3.06 -1.90
CA PHE A 78 2.92 2.94 -3.34
C PHE A 78 2.55 1.52 -3.77
N THR A 79 2.10 1.40 -5.00
CA THR A 79 1.78 0.14 -5.66
C THR A 79 2.62 -0.04 -6.91
N ALA A 80 3.23 -1.21 -7.05
CA ALA A 80 3.95 -1.64 -8.25
C ALA A 80 3.27 -2.84 -8.91
N LYS A 81 3.85 -3.32 -10.01
CA LYS A 81 3.34 -4.51 -10.72
C LYS A 81 3.34 -5.75 -9.83
N GLU A 82 4.33 -5.93 -8.97
CA GLU A 82 4.51 -7.20 -8.25
C GLU A 82 4.49 -7.08 -6.72
N TYR A 83 4.53 -5.85 -6.21
CA TYR A 83 4.51 -5.57 -4.79
C TYR A 83 3.86 -4.22 -4.51
N ALA A 84 3.44 -4.01 -3.28
CA ALA A 84 3.02 -2.72 -2.75
C ALA A 84 3.73 -2.49 -1.41
N GLY A 85 3.86 -1.23 -1.02
CA GLY A 85 4.52 -0.84 0.23
C GLY A 85 3.73 0.24 0.95
N TYR A 86 3.65 0.13 2.27
CA TYR A 86 3.14 1.16 3.17
C TYR A 86 4.21 1.41 4.20
N TYR A 87 4.67 2.65 4.34
CA TYR A 87 5.79 2.93 5.21
C TYR A 87 5.62 4.24 5.97
N VAL A 88 6.33 4.29 7.09
CA VAL A 88 6.35 5.45 7.98
C VAL A 88 7.78 5.68 8.46
N LYS A 89 8.18 6.95 8.48
CA LYS A 89 9.47 7.40 9.02
C LYS A 89 9.24 8.35 10.18
N VAL A 90 9.83 8.05 11.32
CA VAL A 90 9.65 8.79 12.58
C VAL A 90 10.96 8.90 13.35
N LEU A 91 10.97 9.68 14.43
CA LEU A 91 12.01 9.59 15.46
C LEU A 91 11.92 8.26 16.20
N ASP A 92 13.07 7.79 16.70
CA ASP A 92 13.16 6.49 17.39
C ASP A 92 12.21 6.33 18.57
N SER A 93 12.01 7.40 19.33
CA SER A 93 11.06 7.49 20.45
C SER A 93 9.60 7.23 20.08
N HIS A 94 9.25 7.32 18.80
CA HIS A 94 7.87 7.17 18.31
C HIS A 94 7.61 5.84 17.60
N LEU A 95 8.56 4.90 17.58
CA LEU A 95 8.34 3.57 16.98
C LEU A 95 7.07 2.88 17.46
N PRO A 96 6.74 2.81 18.76
CA PRO A 96 5.52 2.13 19.21
C PRO A 96 4.25 2.76 18.61
N ALA A 97 4.20 4.09 18.54
CA ALA A 97 3.06 4.82 17.96
C ALA A 97 2.96 4.61 16.44
N ALA A 98 4.10 4.70 15.74
CA ALA A 98 4.16 4.47 14.30
C ALA A 98 3.75 3.04 13.92
N PHE A 99 4.18 2.05 14.70
CA PHE A 99 3.79 0.66 14.53
C PHE A 99 2.30 0.43 14.77
N ASP A 100 1.73 1.02 15.83
CA ASP A 100 0.29 0.94 16.12
C ASP A 100 -0.55 1.53 14.97
N ILE A 101 -0.19 2.72 14.49
CA ILE A 101 -0.90 3.39 13.38
C ILE A 101 -0.82 2.56 12.10
N LEU A 102 0.38 2.11 11.71
CA LEU A 102 0.56 1.33 10.48
C LEU A 102 -0.13 -0.04 10.58
N SER A 103 -0.11 -0.67 11.75
CA SER A 103 -0.79 -1.95 11.98
C SER A 103 -2.32 -1.80 11.89
N ASP A 104 -2.89 -0.75 12.46
CA ASP A 104 -4.33 -0.47 12.38
C ASP A 104 -4.79 -0.16 10.94
N LEU A 105 -3.98 0.61 10.20
CA LEU A 105 -4.20 0.92 8.78
C LEU A 105 -4.24 -0.36 7.93
N ILE A 106 -3.27 -1.26 8.13
CA ILE A 106 -3.16 -2.51 7.38
C ILE A 106 -4.21 -3.52 7.83
N LEU A 107 -4.42 -3.74 9.13
CA LEU A 107 -5.23 -4.86 9.62
C LEU A 107 -6.74 -4.59 9.59
N HIS A 108 -7.16 -3.32 9.69
CA HIS A 108 -8.56 -2.98 9.89
C HIS A 108 -9.08 -1.89 8.94
N PRO A 109 -8.86 -1.96 7.62
CA PRO A 109 -9.38 -0.96 6.69
C PRO A 109 -10.92 -0.94 6.67
N SER A 110 -11.51 0.25 6.67
CA SER A 110 -12.96 0.41 6.81
C SER A 110 -13.75 0.09 5.52
N PHE A 111 -13.18 0.40 4.36
CA PHE A 111 -13.78 0.27 3.03
C PHE A 111 -15.24 0.75 2.97
N ARG A 112 -15.54 1.92 3.55
CA ARG A 112 -16.93 2.46 3.55
C ARG A 112 -17.34 2.83 2.13
N GLU A 113 -18.57 2.48 1.73
CA GLU A 113 -19.07 2.70 0.36
C GLU A 113 -18.96 4.17 -0.08
N LYS A 114 -19.29 5.11 0.81
CA LYS A 114 -19.16 6.55 0.54
C LYS A 114 -17.73 6.99 0.19
N ASP A 115 -16.74 6.34 0.80
CA ASP A 115 -15.33 6.66 0.58
C ASP A 115 -14.85 6.01 -0.72
N VAL A 116 -15.31 4.79 -1.02
CA VAL A 116 -15.08 4.12 -2.33
C VAL A 116 -15.60 4.98 -3.48
N GLU A 117 -16.85 5.44 -3.41
CA GLU A 117 -17.44 6.28 -4.47
C GLU A 117 -16.75 7.63 -4.64
N ARG A 118 -16.21 8.18 -3.54
CA ARG A 118 -15.38 9.39 -3.61
C ARG A 118 -14.03 9.08 -4.26
N GLU A 119 -13.39 7.99 -3.87
CA GLU A 119 -12.04 7.65 -4.31
C GLU A 119 -11.97 7.21 -5.76
N LYS A 120 -13.03 6.60 -6.29
CA LYS A 120 -13.18 6.37 -7.74
C LYS A 120 -12.93 7.64 -8.55
N LYS A 121 -13.41 8.79 -8.09
CA LYS A 121 -13.22 10.05 -8.81
C LYS A 121 -11.76 10.47 -8.79
N VAL A 122 -11.07 10.30 -7.66
CA VAL A 122 -9.64 10.63 -7.51
C VAL A 122 -8.80 9.78 -8.45
N VAL A 123 -8.96 8.45 -8.41
CA VAL A 123 -8.21 7.52 -9.27
C VAL A 123 -8.52 7.73 -10.76
N LEU A 124 -9.77 8.09 -11.11
CA LEU A 124 -10.11 8.43 -12.49
C LEU A 124 -9.44 9.73 -12.97
N GLU A 125 -9.19 10.70 -12.09
CA GLU A 125 -8.39 11.88 -12.43
C GLU A 125 -6.89 11.53 -12.54
N GLU A 126 -6.37 10.61 -11.73
CA GLU A 126 -4.98 10.14 -11.86
C GLU A 126 -4.72 9.44 -13.19
N ILE A 127 -5.66 8.61 -13.66
CA ILE A 127 -5.57 8.01 -14.99
C ILE A 127 -5.48 9.10 -16.06
N LYS A 128 -6.28 10.18 -15.95
CA LYS A 128 -6.20 11.30 -16.89
C LYS A 128 -4.87 12.04 -16.79
N MET A 129 -4.36 12.27 -15.58
CA MET A 129 -3.08 12.94 -15.39
C MET A 129 -1.95 12.17 -16.07
N VAL A 130 -1.93 10.85 -15.96
CA VAL A 130 -0.96 10.01 -16.69
C VAL A 130 -1.16 10.12 -18.21
N GLU A 131 -2.40 10.12 -18.70
CA GLU A 131 -2.71 10.31 -20.12
C GLU A 131 -2.30 11.69 -20.66
N ASP A 132 -2.30 12.73 -19.81
CA ASP A 132 -1.92 14.11 -20.14
C ASP A 132 -0.41 14.37 -20.04
N ILE A 133 0.37 13.43 -19.51
CA ILE A 133 1.84 13.50 -19.38
C ILE A 133 2.48 12.51 -20.36
N PRO A 134 2.94 12.95 -21.55
CA PRO A 134 3.42 12.04 -22.61
C PRO A 134 4.61 11.16 -22.20
N ASP A 135 5.50 11.70 -21.35
CA ASP A 135 6.65 11.01 -20.79
C ASP A 135 6.26 9.86 -19.84
N ASP A 136 5.14 9.94 -19.14
CA ASP A 136 4.59 8.82 -18.37
C ASP A 136 3.78 7.88 -19.27
N LEU A 137 2.92 8.43 -20.14
CA LEU A 137 2.03 7.66 -21.01
C LEU A 137 2.81 6.70 -21.94
N VAL A 138 3.97 7.12 -22.45
CA VAL A 138 4.78 6.27 -23.34
C VAL A 138 5.20 4.96 -22.65
N HIS A 139 5.45 4.98 -21.34
CA HIS A 139 5.81 3.77 -20.58
C HIS A 139 4.62 2.83 -20.41
N GLU A 140 3.41 3.35 -20.23
CA GLU A 140 2.19 2.54 -20.17
C GLU A 140 1.88 1.91 -21.53
N ILE A 141 1.96 2.68 -22.62
CA ILE A 141 1.77 2.17 -23.99
C ILE A 141 2.81 1.09 -24.31
N PHE A 142 4.08 1.34 -23.99
CA PHE A 142 5.14 0.37 -24.22
C PHE A 142 4.89 -0.93 -23.45
N THR A 143 4.60 -0.83 -22.14
CA THR A 143 4.38 -1.99 -21.28
C THR A 143 3.17 -2.81 -21.73
N ALA A 144 2.07 -2.15 -22.09
CA ALA A 144 0.86 -2.80 -22.57
C ALA A 144 1.09 -3.59 -23.86
N ASN A 145 1.85 -3.02 -24.81
CA ASN A 145 2.12 -3.64 -26.10
C ASN A 145 3.20 -4.73 -26.00
N PHE A 146 4.28 -4.48 -25.26
CA PHE A 146 5.37 -5.43 -25.12
C PHE A 146 4.93 -6.72 -24.41
N TRP A 147 4.09 -6.60 -23.39
CA TRP A 147 3.58 -7.73 -22.61
C TRP A 147 2.17 -8.17 -23.05
N ALA A 148 1.71 -7.84 -24.25
CA ALA A 148 0.33 -8.09 -24.67
C ALA A 148 -0.15 -9.52 -24.33
N GLY A 149 -1.29 -9.62 -23.64
CA GLY A 149 -1.87 -10.88 -23.18
C GLY A 149 -1.28 -11.45 -21.88
N HIS A 150 -0.22 -10.86 -21.34
CA HIS A 150 0.37 -11.24 -20.06
C HIS A 150 -0.09 -10.28 -18.93
N PRO A 151 -0.32 -10.76 -17.69
CA PRO A 151 -0.74 -9.91 -16.56
C PRO A 151 0.08 -8.64 -16.30
N LEU A 152 1.38 -8.63 -16.64
CA LEU A 152 2.25 -7.44 -16.53
C LEU A 152 1.85 -6.28 -17.47
N SER A 153 1.11 -6.57 -18.54
CA SER A 153 0.66 -5.55 -19.50
C SER A 153 -0.37 -4.60 -18.91
N ARG A 154 -1.03 -4.98 -17.81
CA ARG A 154 -2.13 -4.19 -17.24
C ARG A 154 -1.60 -2.97 -16.49
N PRO A 155 -2.16 -1.78 -16.71
CA PRO A 155 -1.75 -0.57 -15.99
C PRO A 155 -1.97 -0.74 -14.48
N ILE A 156 -1.09 -0.16 -13.66
CA ILE A 156 -1.21 -0.22 -12.20
C ILE A 156 -2.49 0.47 -11.73
N LEU A 157 -2.85 1.59 -12.36
CA LEU A 157 -4.07 2.35 -12.08
C LEU A 157 -5.36 1.63 -12.52
N GLY A 158 -5.25 0.56 -13.32
CA GLY A 158 -6.39 -0.10 -13.95
C GLY A 158 -6.94 0.66 -15.16
N SER A 159 -8.15 0.29 -15.59
CA SER A 159 -8.88 0.99 -16.65
C SER A 159 -10.03 1.80 -16.05
N ARG A 160 -10.54 2.76 -16.83
CA ARG A 160 -11.70 3.57 -16.42
C ARG A 160 -12.91 2.68 -16.11
N GLU A 161 -13.08 1.59 -16.85
CA GLU A 161 -14.16 0.61 -16.69
C GLU A 161 -13.96 -0.20 -15.41
N SER A 162 -12.76 -0.74 -15.16
CA SER A 162 -12.49 -1.55 -13.97
C SER A 162 -12.61 -0.73 -12.70
N VAL A 163 -12.06 0.50 -12.67
CA VAL A 163 -12.14 1.40 -11.51
C VAL A 163 -13.59 1.77 -11.19
N LYS A 164 -14.42 2.05 -12.20
CA LYS A 164 -15.87 2.31 -11.98
C LYS A 164 -16.59 1.10 -11.39
N GLY A 165 -16.17 -0.11 -11.76
CA GLY A 165 -16.74 -1.38 -11.29
C GLY A 165 -16.31 -1.81 -9.88
N ILE A 166 -15.28 -1.18 -9.29
CA ILE A 166 -14.84 -1.51 -7.92
C ILE A 166 -15.96 -1.23 -6.92
N THR A 167 -16.19 -2.13 -5.97
CA THR A 167 -17.15 -1.96 -4.87
C THR A 167 -16.49 -2.25 -3.54
N SER A 168 -17.13 -1.84 -2.44
CA SER A 168 -16.66 -2.22 -1.09
C SER A 168 -16.54 -3.75 -0.92
N GLY A 169 -17.47 -4.52 -1.49
CA GLY A 169 -17.42 -5.99 -1.46
C GLY A 169 -16.19 -6.54 -2.16
N THR A 170 -15.95 -6.13 -3.41
CA THR A 170 -14.77 -6.60 -4.17
C THR A 170 -13.45 -6.23 -3.50
N LEU A 171 -13.39 -5.05 -2.84
CA LEU A 171 -12.21 -4.65 -2.07
C LEU A 171 -11.97 -5.58 -0.89
N ARG A 172 -13.00 -5.88 -0.10
CA ARG A 172 -12.88 -6.82 1.05
C ARG A 172 -12.45 -8.20 0.61
N ASP A 173 -13.04 -8.72 -0.48
CA ASP A 173 -12.73 -10.05 -1.00
C ASP A 173 -11.27 -10.14 -1.46
N PHE A 174 -10.83 -9.19 -2.29
CA PHE A 174 -9.45 -9.14 -2.75
C PHE A 174 -8.48 -8.93 -1.59
N PHE A 175 -8.78 -7.98 -0.71
CA PHE A 175 -8.00 -7.67 0.48
C PHE A 175 -7.80 -8.92 1.36
N GLY A 176 -8.88 -9.66 1.67
CA GLY A 176 -8.81 -10.88 2.48
C GLY A 176 -7.98 -12.00 1.86
N SER A 177 -7.88 -12.05 0.52
CA SER A 177 -7.07 -13.03 -0.19
C SER A 177 -5.58 -12.65 -0.28
N VAL A 178 -5.29 -11.35 -0.31
CA VAL A 178 -3.95 -10.79 -0.58
C VAL A 178 -3.21 -10.37 0.68
N TYR A 179 -3.88 -9.74 1.65
CA TYR A 179 -3.28 -9.19 2.87
C TYR A 179 -3.21 -10.25 3.97
N VAL A 180 -2.47 -11.31 3.67
CA VAL A 180 -2.25 -12.48 4.53
C VAL A 180 -0.79 -12.59 4.90
N ALA A 181 -0.48 -13.08 6.11
CA ALA A 181 0.87 -13.14 6.68
C ALA A 181 1.97 -13.62 5.70
N ARG A 182 1.72 -14.73 4.97
CA ARG A 182 2.63 -15.28 3.95
C ARG A 182 3.02 -14.31 2.82
N ASN A 183 2.18 -13.33 2.51
CA ASN A 183 2.43 -12.33 1.48
C ASN A 183 3.13 -11.09 2.06
N LEU A 184 3.15 -10.92 3.38
CA LEU A 184 3.68 -9.74 4.03
C LEU A 184 5.15 -9.90 4.43
N VAL A 185 5.88 -8.78 4.39
CA VAL A 185 7.18 -8.59 5.01
C VAL A 185 7.14 -7.28 5.77
N ILE A 186 7.45 -7.31 7.06
CA ILE A 186 7.71 -6.10 7.85
C ILE A 186 9.21 -5.82 7.77
N SER A 187 9.57 -4.61 7.37
CA SER A 187 10.95 -4.14 7.32
C SER A 187 11.11 -2.94 8.24
N VAL A 188 12.10 -2.98 9.13
CA VAL A 188 12.40 -1.87 10.05
C VAL A 188 13.89 -1.55 10.03
N ALA A 189 14.25 -0.31 9.74
CA ALA A 189 15.64 0.14 9.77
C ALA A 189 15.78 1.42 10.57
N GLY A 190 16.78 1.52 11.45
CA GLY A 190 17.00 2.68 12.30
C GLY A 190 17.48 2.33 13.70
N ASN A 191 17.29 3.23 14.65
CA ASN A 191 17.69 2.99 16.04
C ASN A 191 16.66 2.11 16.78
N LEU A 192 16.69 0.80 16.52
CA LEU A 192 15.83 -0.19 17.15
C LEU A 192 16.62 -1.41 17.63
N GLU A 193 15.98 -2.21 18.49
CA GLU A 193 16.37 -3.57 18.80
C GLU A 193 15.40 -4.54 18.12
N HIS A 194 15.93 -5.66 17.62
CA HIS A 194 15.11 -6.73 17.05
C HIS A 194 14.35 -7.45 18.17
N ARG A 195 13.01 -7.44 18.12
CA ARG A 195 12.09 -8.05 19.07
C ARG A 195 10.78 -8.43 18.40
#